data_AF-A0A855Y0N5-F1
#
_entry.id   AF-A0A855Y0N5-F1
#
_cell.length_a   1.000
_cell.length_b   1.000
_cell.length_c   1.000
_cell.angle_alpha   90.00
_cell.angle_beta   90.00
_cell.angle_gamma   90.00
#
_symmetry.space_group_name_H-M   'P 1'
#
loop_
_entity.id
_entity.type
_entity.pdbx_description
1 polymer ?
#
loop_
_entity_poly.entity_id
_entity_poly.type
_entity_poly.pdbx_seq_one_letter_code
_entity_poly.pdbx_strand_id
1 'polypeptide(L)'
;MADSECNQNASGFCSETEGNTTTASGFASHAEGYQTTASALAAHAEGYQSNASMDSAHAEGSHTLASGAASHAEGYMTLATIDAAHAEGAYTTASGYGSHAEGYLCVATGEASHVEGYLSQASGFISHAEGNSTADEYAAHSEGSGARASGVGSHAEGGTTKAFGNFSHAEGGVTTVQSDHPFSHIMGYAGQTLYPISWHLANGLEASCPGLAAVLQGSTCNLYIDGTVMSPAADYAEMFETLDGQPIEPGYFVTTVGEKIRKATNRDDYVAGIVSARPSFIGGASPLNWIGKYETDEWGKIQY
;
A
#
# COMPACT_ATOMS: atom_id res chain seq x y z
N MET A 1 -22.79 -55.28 -11.62
CA MET A 1 -22.34 -55.91 -10.36
C MET A 1 -21.65 -54.80 -9.59
N ALA A 2 -22.21 -54.40 -8.45
CA ALA A 2 -21.59 -53.39 -7.60
C ALA A 2 -20.32 -54.00 -6.99
N ASP A 3 -19.18 -53.37 -7.21
CA ASP A 3 -17.90 -53.83 -6.71
C ASP A 3 -17.85 -53.56 -5.20
N SER A 4 -18.05 -54.61 -4.41
CA SER A 4 -18.17 -54.53 -2.95
C SER A 4 -16.84 -54.28 -2.22
N GLU A 5 -15.75 -54.00 -2.94
CA GLU A 5 -14.40 -53.93 -2.37
C GLU A 5 -13.92 -52.50 -2.06
N CYS A 6 -14.58 -51.47 -2.59
CA CYS A 6 -14.09 -50.09 -2.50
C CYS A 6 -14.93 -49.11 -1.66
N ASN A 7 -16.01 -49.53 -1.00
CA ASN A 7 -16.84 -48.63 -0.16
C ASN A 7 -17.21 -47.30 -0.86
N GLN A 8 -17.76 -47.39 -2.06
CA GLN A 8 -18.20 -46.26 -2.86
C GLN A 8 -19.71 -46.00 -2.62
N ASN A 9 -20.09 -44.75 -2.39
CA ASN A 9 -21.47 -44.35 -2.08
C ASN A 9 -21.96 -43.17 -2.94
N ALA A 10 -22.39 -43.48 -4.16
CA ALA A 10 -23.13 -42.58 -5.04
C ALA A 10 -24.64 -42.62 -4.72
N SER A 11 -25.11 -41.74 -3.83
CA SER A 11 -26.51 -41.69 -3.36
C SER A 11 -27.32 -40.52 -3.94
N GLY A 12 -26.65 -39.54 -4.55
CA GLY A 12 -27.28 -38.43 -5.25
C GLY A 12 -27.86 -38.82 -6.60
N PHE A 13 -28.87 -38.08 -7.07
CA PHE A 13 -29.38 -38.29 -8.44
C PHE A 13 -28.32 -37.83 -9.45
N CYS A 14 -27.98 -38.68 -10.42
CA CYS A 14 -26.88 -38.45 -11.37
C CYS A 14 -25.51 -38.24 -10.72
N SER A 15 -25.27 -38.77 -9.51
CA SER A 15 -23.94 -38.70 -8.87
C SER A 15 -23.01 -39.83 -9.31
N GLU A 16 -21.69 -39.58 -9.25
CA GLU A 16 -20.63 -40.54 -9.56
C GLU A 16 -19.64 -40.66 -8.40
N THR A 17 -19.08 -41.85 -8.20
CA THR A 17 -18.03 -42.09 -7.21
C THR A 17 -16.97 -43.03 -7.77
N GLU A 18 -15.70 -42.69 -7.59
CA GLU A 18 -14.54 -43.51 -7.96
C GLU A 18 -13.60 -43.67 -6.76
N GLY A 19 -12.70 -44.66 -6.78
CA GLY A 19 -11.73 -44.87 -5.70
C GLY A 19 -12.28 -45.60 -4.46
N ASN A 20 -11.72 -45.35 -3.26
CA ASN A 20 -12.02 -46.08 -2.03
C ASN A 20 -12.57 -45.17 -0.90
N THR A 21 -13.68 -45.56 -0.27
CA THR A 21 -14.34 -44.78 0.79
C THR A 21 -14.77 -43.39 0.29
N THR A 22 -15.39 -43.35 -0.89
CA THR A 22 -15.85 -42.09 -1.51
C THR A 22 -17.37 -41.96 -1.42
N THR A 23 -17.86 -40.74 -1.21
CA THR A 23 -19.30 -40.45 -1.09
C THR A 23 -19.69 -39.26 -1.96
N ALA A 24 -20.66 -39.48 -2.84
CA ALA A 24 -21.30 -38.44 -3.63
C ALA A 24 -22.81 -38.47 -3.35
N SER A 25 -23.33 -37.51 -2.59
CA SER A 25 -24.74 -37.50 -2.13
C SER A 25 -25.58 -36.35 -2.70
N GLY A 26 -24.98 -35.40 -3.40
CA GLY A 26 -25.66 -34.29 -4.05
C GLY A 26 -26.19 -34.63 -5.46
N PHE A 27 -27.13 -33.84 -5.96
CA PHE A 27 -27.54 -33.97 -7.37
C PHE A 27 -26.36 -33.65 -8.28
N ALA A 28 -26.05 -34.52 -9.25
CA ALA A 28 -24.93 -34.37 -10.17
C ALA A 28 -23.55 -34.18 -9.51
N SER A 29 -23.36 -34.66 -8.27
CA SER A 29 -22.07 -34.57 -7.56
C SER A 29 -21.10 -35.68 -7.98
N HIS A 30 -19.79 -35.43 -7.92
CA HIS A 30 -18.74 -36.41 -8.22
C HIS A 30 -17.72 -36.48 -7.07
N ALA A 31 -17.33 -37.69 -6.65
CA ALA A 31 -16.26 -37.89 -5.68
C ALA A 31 -15.28 -39.00 -6.09
N GLU A 32 -13.99 -38.68 -6.24
CA GLU A 32 -12.93 -39.61 -6.66
C GLU A 32 -11.80 -39.68 -5.62
N GLY A 33 -11.08 -40.81 -5.53
CA GLY A 33 -9.86 -40.94 -4.72
C GLY A 33 -10.04 -41.74 -3.44
N TYR A 34 -9.48 -41.29 -2.30
CA TYR A 34 -9.55 -41.97 -1.01
C TYR A 34 -10.16 -41.07 0.07
N GLN A 35 -11.24 -41.52 0.72
CA GLN A 35 -11.92 -40.75 1.77
C GLN A 35 -12.44 -39.39 1.30
N THR A 36 -12.88 -39.26 0.05
CA THR A 36 -13.42 -38.00 -0.49
C THR A 36 -14.94 -37.94 -0.37
N THR A 37 -15.48 -36.72 -0.25
CA THR A 37 -16.92 -36.50 -0.06
C THR A 37 -17.40 -35.28 -0.83
N ALA A 38 -18.40 -35.47 -1.69
CA ALA A 38 -19.13 -34.41 -2.39
C ALA A 38 -20.62 -34.46 -1.99
N SER A 39 -21.10 -33.47 -1.22
CA SER A 39 -22.40 -33.59 -0.52
C SER A 39 -23.57 -32.78 -1.12
N ALA A 40 -23.29 -31.87 -2.06
CA ALA A 40 -24.24 -30.85 -2.50
C ALA A 40 -24.39 -30.79 -4.03
N LEU A 41 -25.28 -29.93 -4.53
CA LEU A 41 -25.62 -29.84 -5.95
C LEU A 41 -24.35 -29.57 -6.79
N ALA A 42 -24.04 -30.44 -7.75
CA ALA A 42 -22.89 -30.32 -8.64
C ALA A 42 -21.54 -30.14 -7.91
N ALA A 43 -21.42 -30.61 -6.66
CA ALA A 43 -20.16 -30.59 -5.92
C ALA A 43 -19.17 -31.62 -6.47
N HIS A 44 -17.88 -31.30 -6.48
CA HIS A 44 -16.81 -32.19 -6.92
C HIS A 44 -15.73 -32.32 -5.83
N ALA A 45 -15.31 -33.54 -5.50
CA ALA A 45 -14.21 -33.76 -4.57
C ALA A 45 -13.27 -34.85 -5.06
N GLU A 46 -11.97 -34.57 -5.20
CA GLU A 46 -10.98 -35.53 -5.68
C GLU A 46 -9.68 -35.54 -4.84
N GLY A 47 -9.00 -36.69 -4.80
CA GLY A 47 -7.74 -36.87 -4.07
C GLY A 47 -7.84 -37.65 -2.76
N TYR A 48 -7.30 -37.12 -1.66
CA TYR A 48 -7.17 -37.79 -0.36
C TYR A 48 -7.80 -36.95 0.76
N GLN A 49 -8.86 -37.44 1.41
CA GLN A 49 -9.56 -36.71 2.48
C GLN A 49 -10.08 -35.33 2.05
N SER A 50 -10.49 -35.17 0.79
CA SER A 50 -11.05 -33.93 0.22
C SER A 50 -12.57 -33.86 0.43
N ASN A 51 -13.10 -32.69 0.78
CA ASN A 51 -14.53 -32.51 1.06
C ASN A 51 -15.11 -31.27 0.38
N ALA A 52 -16.08 -31.47 -0.51
CA ALA A 52 -16.90 -30.43 -1.11
C ALA A 52 -18.34 -30.52 -0.59
N SER A 53 -18.78 -29.53 0.18
CA SER A 53 -20.01 -29.64 1.00
C SER A 53 -21.15 -28.70 0.60
N MET A 54 -20.92 -27.78 -0.33
CA MET A 54 -21.91 -26.79 -0.80
C MET A 54 -22.07 -26.82 -2.32
N ASP A 55 -23.12 -26.15 -2.81
CA ASP A 55 -23.49 -26.16 -4.22
C ASP A 55 -22.33 -25.66 -5.11
N SER A 56 -21.98 -26.44 -6.13
CA SER A 56 -20.87 -26.20 -7.06
C SER A 56 -19.50 -26.02 -6.41
N ALA A 57 -19.32 -26.48 -5.16
CA ALA A 57 -18.03 -26.47 -4.49
C ALA A 57 -17.09 -27.51 -5.12
N HIS A 58 -15.80 -27.20 -5.20
CA HIS A 58 -14.76 -28.09 -5.71
C HIS A 58 -13.61 -28.24 -4.69
N ALA A 59 -13.25 -29.47 -4.32
CA ALA A 59 -12.11 -29.74 -3.44
C ALA A 59 -11.18 -30.80 -4.05
N GLU A 60 -9.94 -30.44 -4.37
CA GLU A 60 -8.94 -31.31 -5.00
C GLU A 60 -7.66 -31.38 -4.14
N GLY A 61 -6.98 -32.53 -4.11
CA GLY A 61 -5.68 -32.67 -3.44
C GLY A 61 -5.72 -33.51 -2.16
N SER A 62 -5.11 -33.03 -1.07
CA SER A 62 -4.96 -33.79 0.17
C SER A 62 -5.38 -32.96 1.39
N HIS A 63 -6.40 -33.42 2.12
CA HIS A 63 -7.03 -32.71 3.24
C HIS A 63 -7.60 -31.34 2.85
N THR A 64 -8.26 -31.23 1.70
CA THR A 64 -8.86 -29.97 1.24
C THR A 64 -10.34 -29.89 1.61
N LEU A 65 -10.82 -28.68 1.92
CA LEU A 65 -12.20 -28.42 2.28
C LEU A 65 -12.74 -27.22 1.50
N ALA A 66 -13.74 -27.48 0.65
CA ALA A 66 -14.57 -26.47 0.02
C ALA A 66 -15.98 -26.51 0.64
N SER A 67 -16.29 -25.54 1.50
CA SER A 67 -17.56 -25.49 2.26
C SER A 67 -18.40 -24.24 2.02
N GLY A 68 -18.09 -23.45 1.00
CA GLY A 68 -18.91 -22.35 0.53
C GLY A 68 -19.53 -22.66 -0.84
N ALA A 69 -20.63 -22.01 -1.19
CA ALA A 69 -21.22 -22.18 -2.51
C ALA A 69 -20.26 -21.67 -3.58
N ALA A 70 -20.04 -22.45 -4.64
CA ALA A 70 -19.06 -22.19 -5.69
C ALA A 70 -17.62 -21.94 -5.18
N SER A 71 -17.27 -22.44 -3.98
CA SER A 71 -15.90 -22.32 -3.46
C SER A 71 -14.97 -23.39 -4.05
N HIS A 72 -13.67 -23.09 -4.13
CA HIS A 72 -12.66 -24.00 -4.67
C HIS A 72 -11.49 -24.13 -3.69
N ALA A 73 -11.10 -25.36 -3.34
CA ALA A 73 -9.94 -25.65 -2.50
C ALA A 73 -9.04 -26.70 -3.17
N GLU A 74 -7.81 -26.34 -3.52
CA GLU A 74 -6.84 -27.22 -4.18
C GLU A 74 -5.53 -27.32 -3.38
N GLY A 75 -4.85 -28.47 -3.39
CA GLY A 75 -3.51 -28.62 -2.81
C GLY A 75 -3.46 -29.42 -1.50
N TYR A 76 -2.71 -28.95 -0.49
CA TYR A 76 -2.53 -29.66 0.78
C TYR A 76 -3.02 -28.85 1.98
N MET A 77 -3.98 -29.38 2.74
CA MET A 77 -4.55 -28.69 3.91
C MET A 77 -5.11 -27.29 3.57
N THR A 78 -5.81 -27.15 2.43
CA THR A 78 -6.39 -25.88 1.98
C THR A 78 -7.88 -25.79 2.32
N LEU A 79 -8.32 -24.60 2.72
CA LEU A 79 -9.68 -24.35 3.23
C LEU A 79 -10.34 -23.19 2.49
N ALA A 80 -11.39 -23.44 1.71
CA ALA A 80 -12.24 -22.44 1.08
C ALA A 80 -13.65 -22.49 1.69
N THR A 81 -13.89 -21.66 2.70
CA THR A 81 -14.98 -21.88 3.67
C THR A 81 -16.23 -21.03 3.46
N ILE A 82 -16.15 -19.98 2.63
CA ILE A 82 -17.24 -19.06 2.31
C ILE A 82 -17.52 -19.07 0.80
N ASP A 83 -18.71 -18.62 0.41
CA ASP A 83 -19.16 -18.55 -0.98
C ASP A 83 -18.14 -17.84 -1.88
N ALA A 84 -17.90 -18.43 -3.05
CA ALA A 84 -16.94 -18.00 -4.06
C ALA A 84 -15.47 -17.88 -3.57
N ALA A 85 -15.13 -18.37 -2.38
CA ALA A 85 -13.76 -18.37 -1.90
C ALA A 85 -12.89 -19.36 -2.69
N HIS A 86 -11.63 -19.00 -2.93
CA HIS A 86 -10.64 -19.85 -3.60
C HIS A 86 -9.41 -20.00 -2.70
N ALA A 87 -8.97 -21.22 -2.42
CA ALA A 87 -7.75 -21.50 -1.67
C ALA A 87 -6.90 -22.55 -2.40
N GLU A 88 -5.65 -22.23 -2.72
CA GLU A 88 -4.71 -23.14 -3.38
C GLU A 88 -3.32 -23.16 -2.69
N GLY A 89 -2.51 -24.19 -2.95
CA GLY A 89 -1.18 -24.33 -2.35
C GLY A 89 -1.15 -25.23 -1.10
N ALA A 90 -0.54 -24.77 -0.01
CA ALA A 90 -0.35 -25.56 1.20
C ALA A 90 -0.66 -24.77 2.48
N TYR A 91 -1.55 -25.31 3.32
CA TYR A 91 -2.03 -24.66 4.54
C TYR A 91 -2.66 -23.27 4.32
N THR A 92 -3.31 -23.06 3.19
CA THR A 92 -3.97 -21.80 2.85
C THR A 92 -5.42 -21.79 3.31
N THR A 93 -5.95 -20.61 3.62
CA THR A 93 -7.34 -20.43 4.05
C THR A 93 -7.94 -19.20 3.39
N ALA A 94 -9.01 -19.40 2.65
CA ALA A 94 -9.89 -18.37 2.13
C ALA A 94 -11.25 -18.46 2.84
N SER A 95 -11.58 -17.44 3.63
CA SER A 95 -12.78 -17.38 4.48
C SER A 95 -13.51 -16.04 4.39
N GLY A 96 -13.20 -15.21 3.40
CA GLY A 96 -14.02 -14.07 3.00
C GLY A 96 -14.91 -14.42 1.80
N TYR A 97 -16.00 -13.66 1.61
CA TYR A 97 -16.81 -13.79 0.39
C TYR A 97 -15.99 -13.42 -0.84
N GLY A 98 -15.86 -14.33 -1.81
CA GLY A 98 -15.05 -14.12 -3.01
C GLY A 98 -13.55 -13.92 -2.74
N SER A 99 -13.04 -14.32 -1.58
CA SER A 99 -11.62 -14.15 -1.23
C SER A 99 -10.72 -15.19 -1.90
N HIS A 100 -9.46 -14.85 -2.19
CA HIS A 100 -8.48 -15.76 -2.79
C HIS A 100 -7.23 -15.89 -1.91
N ALA A 101 -6.76 -17.11 -1.65
CA ALA A 101 -5.52 -17.40 -0.94
C ALA A 101 -4.66 -18.45 -1.64
N GLU A 102 -3.44 -18.08 -2.03
CA GLU A 102 -2.48 -18.97 -2.70
C GLU A 102 -1.10 -18.97 -2.00
N GLY A 103 -0.33 -20.06 -2.13
CA GLY A 103 1.03 -20.17 -1.56
C GLY A 103 1.14 -21.05 -0.32
N TYR A 104 1.87 -20.61 0.71
CA TYR A 104 2.13 -21.38 1.95
C TYR A 104 1.76 -20.61 3.21
N LEU A 105 0.83 -21.16 4.01
CA LEU A 105 0.32 -20.53 5.23
C LEU A 105 -0.33 -19.15 5.00
N CYS A 106 -0.96 -18.95 3.84
CA CYS A 106 -1.64 -17.70 3.51
C CYS A 106 -3.10 -17.70 3.98
N VAL A 107 -3.58 -16.55 4.49
CA VAL A 107 -4.93 -16.41 5.04
C VAL A 107 -5.63 -15.17 4.50
N ALA A 108 -6.69 -15.36 3.70
CA ALA A 108 -7.58 -14.31 3.25
C ALA A 108 -8.93 -14.40 3.98
N THR A 109 -9.22 -13.44 4.85
CA THR A 109 -10.48 -13.38 5.61
C THR A 109 -11.39 -12.21 5.22
N GLY A 110 -10.85 -11.24 4.48
CA GLY A 110 -11.61 -10.09 4.00
C GLY A 110 -12.50 -10.47 2.81
N GLU A 111 -13.66 -9.84 2.69
CA GLU A 111 -14.47 -9.98 1.47
C GLU A 111 -13.71 -9.40 0.28
N ALA A 112 -13.67 -10.15 -0.82
CA ALA A 112 -12.90 -9.88 -2.02
C ALA A 112 -11.40 -9.63 -1.76
N SER A 113 -10.84 -10.13 -0.66
CA SER A 113 -9.41 -10.00 -0.38
C SER A 113 -8.58 -11.04 -1.14
N HIS A 114 -7.32 -10.69 -1.41
CA HIS A 114 -6.36 -11.57 -2.08
C HIS A 114 -5.09 -11.72 -1.25
N VAL A 115 -4.56 -12.93 -1.15
CA VAL A 115 -3.28 -13.18 -0.47
C VAL A 115 -2.44 -14.20 -1.20
N GLU A 116 -1.13 -13.94 -1.33
CA GLU A 116 -0.17 -14.82 -1.98
C GLU A 116 1.20 -14.85 -1.27
N GLY A 117 2.00 -15.89 -1.54
CA GLY A 117 3.36 -16.03 -1.02
C GLY A 117 3.51 -16.97 0.19
N TYR A 118 4.04 -16.46 1.31
CA TYR A 118 4.47 -17.20 2.50
C TYR A 118 4.10 -16.45 3.78
N LEU A 119 3.28 -17.04 4.65
CA LEU A 119 2.82 -16.41 5.91
C LEU A 119 2.08 -15.06 5.72
N SER A 120 1.47 -14.84 4.56
CA SER A 120 0.76 -13.59 4.28
C SER A 120 -0.68 -13.61 4.81
N GLN A 121 -1.21 -12.43 5.14
CA GLN A 121 -2.60 -12.28 5.61
C GLN A 121 -3.28 -11.05 4.99
N ALA A 122 -4.49 -11.24 4.45
CA ALA A 122 -5.34 -10.18 3.92
C ALA A 122 -6.72 -10.22 4.57
N SER A 123 -6.98 -9.34 5.56
CA SER A 123 -8.20 -9.37 6.37
C SER A 123 -9.17 -8.21 6.13
N GLY A 124 -8.77 -7.17 5.38
CA GLY A 124 -9.62 -6.05 5.00
C GLY A 124 -10.50 -6.35 3.78
N PHE A 125 -11.62 -5.63 3.65
CA PHE A 125 -12.41 -5.67 2.41
C PHE A 125 -11.54 -5.17 1.24
N ILE A 126 -11.50 -5.91 0.13
CA ILE A 126 -10.66 -5.67 -1.06
C ILE A 126 -9.17 -5.45 -0.76
N SER A 127 -8.66 -5.98 0.35
CA SER A 127 -7.24 -5.88 0.70
C SER A 127 -6.40 -6.90 -0.05
N HIS A 128 -5.13 -6.60 -0.28
CA HIS A 128 -4.18 -7.51 -0.94
C HIS A 128 -2.87 -7.60 -0.14
N ALA A 129 -2.39 -8.81 0.10
CA ALA A 129 -1.09 -9.04 0.74
C ALA A 129 -0.26 -10.09 -0.02
N GLU A 130 1.00 -9.76 -0.34
CA GLU A 130 1.93 -10.68 -1.00
C GLU A 130 3.29 -10.78 -0.29
N GLY A 131 4.05 -11.85 -0.55
CA GLY A 131 5.34 -12.10 0.08
C GLY A 131 5.20 -12.70 1.48
N ASN A 132 5.63 -12.00 2.52
CA ASN A 132 5.43 -12.32 3.94
C ASN A 132 4.92 -11.05 4.62
N SER A 133 3.66 -10.69 4.34
CA SER A 133 3.10 -9.38 4.67
C SER A 133 1.68 -9.46 5.22
N THR A 134 1.16 -8.33 5.69
CA THR A 134 -0.20 -8.26 6.26
C THR A 134 -0.92 -7.00 5.82
N ALA A 135 -2.10 -7.16 5.23
CA ALA A 135 -3.03 -6.09 4.89
C ALA A 135 -4.34 -6.25 5.69
N ASP A 136 -4.59 -5.36 6.66
CA ASP A 136 -5.68 -5.54 7.62
C ASP A 136 -6.94 -4.70 7.35
N GLU A 137 -6.82 -3.65 6.55
CA GLU A 137 -7.84 -2.62 6.43
C GLU A 137 -8.45 -2.53 5.04
N TYR A 138 -9.58 -1.81 4.94
CA TYR A 138 -10.25 -1.55 3.66
C TYR A 138 -9.25 -1.07 2.61
N ALA A 139 -9.17 -1.79 1.48
CA ALA A 139 -8.27 -1.51 0.35
C ALA A 139 -6.78 -1.36 0.72
N ALA A 140 -6.34 -1.93 1.85
CA ALA A 140 -4.92 -1.96 2.19
C ALA A 140 -4.15 -2.89 1.25
N HIS A 141 -2.94 -2.51 0.89
CA HIS A 141 -2.01 -3.33 0.10
C HIS A 141 -0.68 -3.49 0.84
N SER A 142 -0.14 -4.70 0.91
CA SER A 142 1.20 -4.92 1.46
C SER A 142 2.01 -5.94 0.67
N GLU A 143 3.29 -5.66 0.45
CA GLU A 143 4.21 -6.57 -0.25
C GLU A 143 5.60 -6.60 0.40
N GLY A 144 6.36 -7.67 0.16
CA GLY A 144 7.72 -7.83 0.69
C GLY A 144 7.81 -8.70 1.94
N SER A 145 8.71 -8.36 2.87
CA SER A 145 9.07 -9.22 4.02
C SER A 145 8.87 -8.49 5.35
N GLY A 146 7.85 -8.90 6.11
CA GLY A 146 7.43 -8.26 7.36
C GLY A 146 6.71 -6.93 7.16
N ALA A 147 6.24 -6.63 5.94
CA ALA A 147 5.48 -5.42 5.66
C ALA A 147 4.06 -5.51 6.22
N ARG A 148 3.51 -4.39 6.71
CA ARG A 148 2.15 -4.33 7.25
C ARG A 148 1.42 -3.04 6.87
N ALA A 149 0.29 -3.17 6.18
CA ALA A 149 -0.63 -2.08 5.88
C ALA A 149 -1.90 -2.23 6.73
N SER A 150 -2.14 -1.28 7.64
CA SER A 150 -3.30 -1.29 8.55
C SER A 150 -4.02 0.06 8.61
N GLY A 151 -3.88 0.88 7.56
CA GLY A 151 -4.67 2.09 7.34
C GLY A 151 -5.59 1.89 6.14
N VAL A 152 -6.71 2.60 6.11
CA VAL A 152 -7.63 2.57 4.96
C VAL A 152 -6.89 3.02 3.70
N GLY A 153 -6.85 2.16 2.67
CA GLY A 153 -6.14 2.44 1.42
C GLY A 153 -4.64 2.68 1.59
N SER A 154 -4.02 2.14 2.66
CA SER A 154 -2.57 2.28 2.87
C SER A 154 -1.77 1.26 2.09
N HIS A 155 -0.51 1.59 1.79
CA HIS A 155 0.42 0.73 1.08
C HIS A 155 1.70 0.54 1.90
N ALA A 156 2.16 -0.69 2.09
CA ALA A 156 3.44 -0.99 2.74
C ALA A 156 4.25 -1.97 1.88
N GLU A 157 5.42 -1.55 1.39
CA GLU A 157 6.32 -2.39 0.58
C GLU A 157 7.72 -2.47 1.18
N GLY A 158 8.46 -3.55 0.88
CA GLY A 158 9.84 -3.75 1.30
C GLY A 158 10.02 -4.56 2.59
N GLY A 159 10.96 -4.17 3.44
CA GLY A 159 11.41 -4.96 4.60
C GLY A 159 10.98 -4.37 5.95
N THR A 160 10.08 -5.03 6.69
CA THR A 160 9.61 -4.56 8.01
C THR A 160 9.02 -3.14 7.97
N THR A 161 8.33 -2.79 6.88
CA THR A 161 7.67 -1.49 6.70
C THR A 161 6.25 -1.50 7.24
N LYS A 162 5.76 -0.35 7.73
CA LYS A 162 4.45 -0.25 8.39
C LYS A 162 3.71 0.99 7.92
N ALA A 163 2.55 0.83 7.29
CA ALA A 163 1.70 1.92 6.86
C ALA A 163 0.39 1.92 7.65
N PHE A 164 0.39 2.59 8.81
CA PHE A 164 -0.78 2.64 9.72
C PHE A 164 -1.72 3.82 9.46
N GLY A 165 -1.25 4.87 8.79
CA GLY A 165 -2.09 6.03 8.47
C GLY A 165 -3.00 5.75 7.28
N ASN A 166 -4.20 6.32 7.27
CA ASN A 166 -5.10 6.20 6.11
C ASN A 166 -4.47 6.86 4.87
N PHE A 167 -4.56 6.20 3.73
CA PHE A 167 -4.01 6.65 2.45
C PHE A 167 -2.50 6.94 2.53
N SER A 168 -1.79 6.25 3.43
CA SER A 168 -0.36 6.40 3.62
C SER A 168 0.44 5.38 2.82
N HIS A 169 1.73 5.68 2.59
CA HIS A 169 2.63 4.76 1.92
C HIS A 169 3.97 4.66 2.67
N ALA A 170 4.39 3.44 3.01
CA ALA A 170 5.68 3.15 3.66
C ALA A 170 6.50 2.18 2.79
N GLU A 171 7.65 2.63 2.29
CA GLU A 171 8.55 1.83 1.47
C GLU A 171 9.97 1.75 2.11
N GLY A 172 10.82 0.88 1.57
CA GLY A 172 12.21 0.71 2.01
C GLY A 172 12.38 -0.35 3.10
N GLY A 173 13.07 -0.01 4.20
CA GLY A 173 13.36 -0.96 5.27
C GLY A 173 13.19 -0.35 6.66
N VAL A 174 12.42 -0.99 7.54
CA VAL A 174 12.21 -0.53 8.92
C VAL A 174 11.63 0.90 8.95
N THR A 175 10.69 1.21 8.06
CA THR A 175 10.02 2.51 7.99
C THR A 175 8.60 2.41 8.55
N THR A 176 8.08 3.50 9.12
CA THR A 176 6.74 3.52 9.70
C THR A 176 6.00 4.83 9.44
N VAL A 177 4.82 4.74 8.81
CA VAL A 177 3.80 5.79 8.89
C VAL A 177 2.95 5.55 10.12
N GLN A 178 2.82 6.56 10.98
CA GLN A 178 2.01 6.47 12.21
C GLN A 178 0.51 6.48 11.87
N SER A 179 -0.32 5.93 12.76
CA SER A 179 -1.76 5.81 12.53
C SER A 179 -2.48 7.15 12.44
N ASP A 180 -2.00 8.17 13.14
CA ASP A 180 -2.49 9.53 13.12
C ASP A 180 -1.88 10.40 12.00
N HIS A 181 -1.08 9.80 11.10
CA HIS A 181 -0.44 10.46 9.97
C HIS A 181 -1.04 10.04 8.62
N PRO A 182 -2.33 10.33 8.34
CA PRO A 182 -2.92 10.04 7.04
C PRO A 182 -2.25 10.85 5.93
N PHE A 183 -2.30 10.32 4.70
CA PHE A 183 -1.73 10.93 3.50
C PHE A 183 -0.21 11.17 3.57
N SER A 184 0.50 10.47 4.44
CA SER A 184 1.95 10.61 4.59
C SER A 184 2.70 9.51 3.84
N HIS A 185 3.88 9.87 3.33
CA HIS A 185 4.82 8.97 2.67
C HIS A 185 6.15 8.91 3.43
N ILE A 186 6.74 7.73 3.53
CA ILE A 186 8.11 7.54 4.03
C ILE A 186 8.84 6.47 3.23
N MET A 187 10.11 6.76 2.92
CA MET A 187 11.02 5.86 2.22
C MET A 187 12.38 5.81 2.91
N GLY A 188 13.26 4.90 2.50
CA GLY A 188 14.64 4.80 3.03
C GLY A 188 14.80 3.70 4.09
N TYR A 189 15.69 3.90 5.06
CA TYR A 189 15.97 2.89 6.07
C TYR A 189 15.83 3.45 7.49
N ALA A 190 15.15 2.71 8.37
CA ALA A 190 14.99 2.98 9.79
C ALA A 190 14.46 4.40 10.09
N GLY A 191 13.15 4.61 10.00
CA GLY A 191 12.55 5.92 10.28
C GLY A 191 11.04 5.89 10.51
N GLN A 192 10.52 6.97 11.08
CA GLN A 192 9.10 7.13 11.36
C GLN A 192 8.64 8.53 10.96
N THR A 193 7.45 8.63 10.38
CA THR A 193 6.83 9.92 10.05
C THR A 193 6.59 10.79 11.28
N LEU A 194 6.70 12.11 11.14
CA LEU A 194 6.50 13.11 12.20
C LEU A 194 5.17 13.88 12.06
N TYR A 195 4.55 13.88 10.88
CA TYR A 195 3.37 14.68 10.58
C TYR A 195 2.37 13.92 9.69
N PRO A 196 1.07 14.28 9.73
CA PRO A 196 0.11 13.94 8.67
C PRO A 196 0.38 14.79 7.41
N ILE A 197 -0.11 14.33 6.25
CA ILE A 197 0.00 15.03 4.95
C ILE A 197 1.45 15.49 4.71
N SER A 198 2.36 14.54 4.51
CA SER A 198 3.80 14.86 4.50
C SER A 198 4.64 13.82 3.76
N TRP A 199 5.89 14.17 3.49
CA TRP A 199 6.87 13.26 2.89
C TRP A 199 8.12 13.20 3.75
N HIS A 200 8.70 12.01 3.91
CA HIS A 200 9.85 11.74 4.76
C HIS A 200 10.89 10.86 4.06
N LEU A 201 12.17 11.19 4.25
CA LEU A 201 13.30 10.33 3.89
C LEU A 201 13.98 9.81 5.15
N ALA A 202 13.83 8.51 5.42
CA ALA A 202 14.48 7.82 6.53
C ALA A 202 15.97 7.55 6.24
N ASN A 203 16.80 7.72 7.26
CA ASN A 203 18.23 7.46 7.21
C ASN A 203 18.77 7.05 8.60
N GLY A 204 17.99 6.26 9.34
CA GLY A 204 18.45 5.66 10.60
C GLY A 204 19.42 4.51 10.36
N LEU A 205 20.01 4.01 11.45
CA LEU A 205 20.95 2.89 11.39
C LEU A 205 20.28 1.52 11.61
N GLU A 206 19.17 1.50 12.34
CA GLU A 206 18.41 0.30 12.72
C GLU A 206 17.10 0.70 13.41
N ALA A 207 16.22 -0.26 13.68
CA ALA A 207 14.92 -0.02 14.33
C ALA A 207 15.03 0.73 15.68
N SER A 208 16.08 0.46 16.45
CA SER A 208 16.38 1.10 17.74
C SER A 208 16.99 2.50 17.62
N CYS A 209 17.42 2.88 16.42
CA CYS A 209 18.05 4.16 16.13
C CYS A 209 17.47 4.76 14.83
N PRO A 210 16.19 5.16 14.85
CA PRO A 210 15.54 5.75 13.69
C PRO A 210 16.11 7.14 13.40
N GLY A 211 16.09 7.53 12.12
CA GLY A 211 16.57 8.84 11.68
C GLY A 211 15.85 9.33 10.43
N LEU A 212 15.84 10.64 10.22
CA LEU A 212 15.27 11.29 9.05
C LEU A 212 16.29 12.25 8.45
N ALA A 213 16.58 12.10 7.16
CA ALA A 213 17.43 13.02 6.40
C ALA A 213 16.65 14.24 5.87
N ALA A 214 15.37 14.08 5.58
CA ALA A 214 14.52 15.16 5.09
C ALA A 214 13.05 14.95 5.44
N VAL A 215 12.34 16.07 5.64
CA VAL A 215 10.89 16.10 5.90
C VAL A 215 10.26 17.28 5.16
N LEU A 216 9.23 17.02 4.36
CA LEU A 216 8.33 18.05 3.83
C LEU A 216 7.00 17.97 4.58
N GLN A 217 6.73 18.97 5.42
CA GLN A 217 5.49 19.05 6.20
C GLN A 217 4.40 19.75 5.37
N GLY A 218 3.28 19.08 5.08
CA GLY A 218 2.25 19.65 4.20
C GLY A 218 1.50 20.84 4.81
N SER A 219 1.19 20.82 6.11
CA SER A 219 0.40 21.89 6.75
C SER A 219 1.10 23.25 6.75
N THR A 220 2.42 23.26 6.85
CA THR A 220 3.24 24.48 6.85
C THR A 220 3.97 24.70 5.54
N CYS A 221 4.04 23.67 4.68
CA CYS A 221 4.92 23.60 3.51
C CYS A 221 6.41 23.76 3.86
N ASN A 222 6.80 23.53 5.11
CA ASN A 222 8.19 23.61 5.54
C ASN A 222 8.97 22.38 5.08
N LEU A 223 10.16 22.62 4.51
CA LEU A 223 11.16 21.61 4.21
C LEU A 223 12.26 21.63 5.29
N TYR A 224 12.44 20.51 5.96
CA TYR A 224 13.51 20.26 6.92
C TYR A 224 14.54 19.33 6.29
N ILE A 225 15.82 19.66 6.42
CA ILE A 225 16.94 18.85 5.91
C ILE A 225 17.96 18.71 7.03
N ASP A 226 18.36 17.48 7.34
CA ASP A 226 19.45 17.18 8.25
C ASP A 226 20.74 16.99 7.45
N GLY A 227 21.46 18.11 7.24
CA GLY A 227 22.64 18.16 6.38
C GLY A 227 22.82 19.53 5.73
N THR A 228 23.44 19.55 4.55
CA THR A 228 23.69 20.77 3.77
C THR A 228 23.04 20.72 2.39
N VAL A 229 22.54 21.85 1.92
CA VAL A 229 22.16 22.05 0.52
C VAL A 229 23.34 22.65 -0.22
N MET A 230 23.88 21.93 -1.20
CA MET A 230 25.00 22.39 -2.02
C MET A 230 24.52 22.84 -3.40
N SER A 231 24.91 24.03 -3.81
CA SER A 231 24.59 24.62 -5.11
C SER A 231 25.87 25.16 -5.76
N PRO A 232 26.01 25.09 -7.10
CA PRO A 232 27.12 25.72 -7.82
C PRO A 232 27.03 27.25 -7.84
N ALA A 233 25.88 27.84 -7.49
CA ALA A 233 25.72 29.28 -7.36
C ALA A 233 26.12 29.77 -5.95
N ALA A 234 26.50 31.04 -5.84
CA ALA A 234 27.01 31.59 -4.58
C ALA A 234 26.03 32.55 -3.89
N ASP A 235 25.06 33.09 -4.62
CA ASP A 235 24.21 34.18 -4.18
C ASP A 235 22.85 33.74 -3.64
N TYR A 236 22.35 34.53 -2.69
CA TYR A 236 20.97 34.53 -2.22
C TYR A 236 20.28 35.73 -2.86
N ALA A 237 19.11 35.53 -3.46
CA ALA A 237 18.35 36.57 -4.12
C ALA A 237 16.94 36.68 -3.55
N GLU A 238 16.29 37.81 -3.84
CA GLU A 238 14.86 38.05 -3.58
C GLU A 238 14.21 38.62 -4.84
N MET A 239 12.92 38.34 -5.00
CA MET A 239 12.12 38.90 -6.10
C MET A 239 11.74 40.35 -5.80
N PHE A 240 11.99 41.25 -6.76
CA PHE A 240 11.55 42.65 -6.71
C PHE A 240 10.84 43.05 -8.00
N GLU A 241 9.87 43.96 -7.90
CA GLU A 241 9.22 44.57 -9.07
C GLU A 241 10.06 45.75 -9.59
N THR A 242 10.19 45.90 -10.90
CA THR A 242 10.87 47.05 -11.50
C THR A 242 9.97 48.28 -11.48
N LEU A 243 10.55 49.45 -11.24
CA LEU A 243 9.82 50.71 -11.08
C LEU A 243 8.95 51.05 -12.30
N ASP A 244 9.42 50.73 -13.50
CA ASP A 244 8.79 51.02 -14.79
C ASP A 244 8.14 49.78 -15.44
N GLY A 245 8.15 48.62 -14.75
CA GLY A 245 7.66 47.35 -15.28
C GLY A 245 8.48 46.77 -16.43
N GLN A 246 9.62 47.37 -16.79
CA GLN A 246 10.51 46.86 -17.82
C GLN A 246 11.57 45.92 -17.22
N PRO A 247 12.03 44.89 -17.94
CA PRO A 247 13.07 44.00 -17.45
C PRO A 247 14.41 44.72 -17.31
N ILE A 248 15.18 44.31 -16.30
CA ILE A 248 16.59 44.67 -16.13
C ILE A 248 17.40 43.40 -16.33
N GLU A 249 18.31 43.40 -17.29
CA GLU A 249 19.14 42.22 -17.58
C GLU A 249 20.06 41.85 -16.39
N PRO A 250 20.44 40.56 -16.25
CA PRO A 250 21.42 40.13 -15.26
C PRO A 250 22.74 40.90 -15.33
N GLY A 251 23.37 41.13 -14.18
CA GLY A 251 24.67 41.79 -14.07
C GLY A 251 24.62 43.31 -13.84
N TYR A 252 23.44 43.95 -13.89
CA TYR A 252 23.30 45.36 -13.53
C TYR A 252 23.13 45.54 -12.01
N PHE A 253 23.83 46.52 -11.45
CA PHE A 253 23.57 47.00 -10.09
C PHE A 253 22.22 47.72 -10.03
N VAL A 254 21.46 47.47 -8.96
CA VAL A 254 20.14 48.06 -8.72
C VAL A 254 20.08 48.77 -7.37
N THR A 255 19.16 49.73 -7.27
CA THR A 255 18.84 50.45 -6.03
C THR A 255 17.31 50.49 -5.85
N THR A 256 16.86 50.73 -4.62
CA THR A 256 15.43 50.75 -4.26
C THR A 256 14.81 52.14 -4.42
N VAL A 257 13.55 52.18 -4.84
CA VAL A 257 12.68 53.36 -4.86
C VAL A 257 11.33 52.93 -4.29
N GLY A 258 11.10 53.19 -3.01
CA GLY A 258 10.01 52.54 -2.28
C GLY A 258 10.23 51.02 -2.24
N GLU A 259 9.19 50.26 -2.60
CA GLU A 259 9.22 48.79 -2.67
C GLU A 259 9.70 48.23 -4.03
N LYS A 260 10.03 49.11 -4.98
CA LYS A 260 10.45 48.73 -6.35
C LYS A 260 11.94 48.99 -6.57
N ILE A 261 12.48 48.40 -7.64
CA ILE A 261 13.89 48.57 -8.03
C ILE A 261 14.06 49.26 -9.38
N ARG A 262 15.22 49.91 -9.55
CA ARG A 262 15.72 50.40 -10.85
C ARG A 262 17.23 50.21 -10.95
N LYS A 263 17.80 50.37 -12.15
CA LYS A 263 19.26 50.42 -12.33
C LYS A 263 19.86 51.54 -11.46
N ALA A 264 20.92 51.21 -10.74
CA ALA A 264 21.69 52.17 -9.95
C ALA A 264 22.51 53.09 -10.87
N THR A 265 22.75 54.31 -10.42
CA THR A 265 23.50 55.35 -11.12
C THR A 265 24.60 55.89 -10.21
N ASN A 266 25.50 56.71 -10.76
CA ASN A 266 26.56 57.36 -9.97
C ASN A 266 26.06 58.44 -8.99
N ARG A 267 24.75 58.68 -8.92
CA ARG A 267 24.11 59.59 -7.95
C ARG A 267 23.48 58.84 -6.78
N ASP A 268 23.48 57.52 -6.81
CA ASP A 268 22.90 56.70 -5.77
C ASP A 268 23.96 56.35 -4.73
N ASP A 269 23.69 56.69 -3.47
CA ASP A 269 24.59 56.41 -2.36
C ASP A 269 24.44 54.97 -1.82
N TYR A 270 23.45 54.23 -2.34
CA TYR A 270 23.11 52.87 -1.92
C TYR A 270 22.85 51.95 -3.12
N VAL A 271 23.45 50.76 -3.07
CA VAL A 271 23.23 49.66 -4.02
C VAL A 271 22.57 48.53 -3.25
N ALA A 272 21.37 48.15 -3.67
CA ALA A 272 20.59 47.07 -3.05
C ALA A 272 21.10 45.68 -3.45
N GLY A 273 21.65 45.55 -4.67
CA GLY A 273 22.19 44.29 -5.15
C GLY A 273 22.53 44.32 -6.65
N ILE A 274 22.68 43.13 -7.21
CA ILE A 274 22.88 42.89 -8.64
C ILE A 274 21.75 42.00 -9.15
N VAL A 275 21.26 42.23 -10.37
CA VAL A 275 20.29 41.31 -10.98
C VAL A 275 20.97 39.96 -11.22
N SER A 276 20.46 38.91 -10.58
CA SER A 276 20.98 37.55 -10.69
C SER A 276 20.17 36.71 -11.67
N ALA A 277 20.86 35.85 -12.43
CA ALA A 277 20.25 34.88 -13.33
C ALA A 277 20.13 33.48 -12.73
N ARG A 278 20.94 33.14 -11.73
CA ARG A 278 21.08 31.77 -11.20
C ARG A 278 21.34 31.79 -9.69
N PRO A 279 20.46 32.36 -8.86
CA PRO A 279 20.66 32.35 -7.41
C PRO A 279 20.54 30.93 -6.85
N SER A 280 21.25 30.66 -5.75
CA SER A 280 21.14 29.38 -5.01
C SER A 280 19.83 29.27 -4.24
N PHE A 281 19.34 30.39 -3.74
CA PHE A 281 18.08 30.50 -3.03
C PHE A 281 17.38 31.78 -3.45
N ILE A 282 16.06 31.72 -3.62
CA ILE A 282 15.24 32.86 -4.01
C ILE A 282 14.10 33.09 -3.01
N GLY A 283 14.16 34.22 -2.32
CA GLY A 283 13.11 34.69 -1.42
C GLY A 283 12.02 35.46 -2.17
N GLY A 284 10.81 35.50 -1.61
CA GLY A 284 9.66 36.24 -2.19
C GLY A 284 9.13 35.67 -3.52
N ALA A 285 9.60 34.50 -3.94
CA ALA A 285 9.08 33.81 -5.11
C ALA A 285 7.80 33.03 -4.76
N SER A 286 6.85 32.99 -5.69
CA SER A 286 5.61 32.22 -5.55
C SER A 286 5.43 31.27 -6.76
N PRO A 287 6.31 30.25 -6.92
CA PRO A 287 6.34 29.43 -8.14
C PRO A 287 5.18 28.44 -8.24
N LEU A 288 4.59 28.02 -7.12
CA LEU A 288 3.54 26.99 -7.07
C LEU A 288 2.13 27.56 -6.88
N ASN A 289 2.02 28.80 -6.40
CA ASN A 289 0.75 29.42 -6.05
C ASN A 289 0.78 30.91 -6.38
N TRP A 290 -0.38 31.54 -6.51
CA TRP A 290 -0.43 33.00 -6.58
C TRP A 290 -0.13 33.62 -5.20
N ILE A 291 0.61 34.74 -5.16
CA ILE A 291 1.10 35.35 -3.90
C ILE A 291 -0.03 35.81 -2.96
N GLY A 292 -1.19 36.16 -3.50
CA GLY A 292 -2.38 36.55 -2.73
C GLY A 292 -3.35 35.40 -2.44
N LYS A 293 -2.93 34.14 -2.57
CA LYS A 293 -3.82 32.98 -2.40
C LYS A 293 -4.41 32.87 -1.00
N TYR A 294 -3.65 33.27 0.03
CA TYR A 294 -4.06 33.16 1.44
C TYR A 294 -4.13 34.54 2.09
N GLU A 295 -5.06 34.70 3.03
CA GLU A 295 -5.10 35.87 3.90
C GLU A 295 -3.95 35.77 4.91
N THR A 296 -3.21 36.86 5.08
CA THR A 296 -2.08 36.97 6.00
C THR A 296 -2.29 38.13 6.97
N ASP A 297 -1.76 38.02 8.17
CA ASP A 297 -1.66 39.17 9.09
C ASP A 297 -0.64 40.21 8.60
N GLU A 298 -0.49 41.30 9.36
CA GLU A 298 0.45 42.38 9.04
C GLU A 298 1.93 41.97 9.04
N TRP A 299 2.24 40.73 9.48
CA TRP A 299 3.59 40.15 9.49
C TRP A 299 3.78 39.07 8.41
N GLY A 300 2.77 38.83 7.57
CA GLY A 300 2.82 37.84 6.49
C GLY A 300 2.54 36.40 6.93
N LYS A 301 2.06 36.18 8.16
CA LYS A 301 1.66 34.85 8.62
C LYS A 301 0.28 34.50 8.08
N ILE A 302 0.19 33.35 7.40
CA ILE A 302 -1.05 32.78 6.90
C ILE A 302 -2.04 32.58 8.05
N GLN A 303 -3.28 33.04 7.86
CA GLN A 303 -4.40 32.81 8.75
C GLN A 303 -5.12 31.51 8.32
N TYR A 304 -5.25 30.55 9.23
CA TYR A 304 -5.94 29.27 9.04
C TYR A 304 -7.29 29.26 9.75
#